data_AF-A0A2S8GGJ7-F1
#
_entry.id   AF-A0A2S8GGJ7-F1
#
_cell.length_a   1.000
_cell.length_b   1.000
_cell.length_c   1.000
_cell.angle_alpha   90.00
_cell.angle_beta   90.00
_cell.angle_gamma   90.00
#
_symmetry.space_group_name_H-M   'P 1'
#
loop_
_entity.id
_entity.type
_entity.pdbx_description
1 polymer ?
#
loop_
_entity_poly.entity_id
_entity_poly.type
_entity_poly.pdbx_seq_one_letter_code
_entity_poly.pdbx_strand_id
1 'polypeptide(L)'
;MMVRKLRKPHEERRGTATVEFAVMAPLMFLMLIGLLQGSRLFDSHAIMAQAARDGARLGAMDRSEWLAQGISSNDKITQDVRGTMAANGFDPEDVDVFIEFPDDPGNTFDLDDPSNDLALFELRIEVPLTPLVPSDTSDDNQLKMVSKVVFRNAKSTIVQ
;
A
#
# COMPACT_ATOMS: atom_id res chain seq x y z
N MET A 1 -26.88 44.57 64.54
CA MET A 1 -27.60 44.30 63.28
C MET A 1 -26.60 43.76 62.27
N MET A 2 -26.62 42.46 61.95
CA MET A 2 -25.58 41.78 61.18
C MET A 2 -26.19 41.20 59.92
N VAL A 3 -25.87 41.79 58.76
CA VAL A 3 -26.42 41.39 57.47
C VAL A 3 -25.58 40.24 56.91
N ARG A 4 -26.14 39.03 56.91
CA ARG A 4 -25.54 37.85 56.26
C ARG A 4 -25.70 38.00 54.74
N LYS A 5 -24.59 38.20 54.02
CA LYS A 5 -24.56 38.05 52.56
C LYS A 5 -24.69 36.56 52.21
N LEU A 6 -25.83 36.18 51.64
CA LEU A 6 -26.00 34.87 51.01
C LEU A 6 -25.17 34.86 49.71
N ARG A 7 -24.15 34.00 49.65
CA ARG A 7 -23.38 33.73 48.42
C ARG A 7 -24.31 32.99 47.45
N LYS A 8 -24.51 33.54 46.25
CA LYS A 8 -25.21 32.83 45.16
C LYS A 8 -24.42 31.56 44.80
N PRO A 9 -25.08 30.40 44.60
CA PRO A 9 -24.41 29.22 44.07
C PRO A 9 -23.92 29.54 42.66
N HIS A 10 -22.65 29.22 42.40
CA HIS A 10 -22.05 29.29 41.07
C HIS A 10 -22.48 28.04 40.28
N GLU A 11 -23.77 27.95 39.97
CA GLU A 11 -24.30 26.97 39.02
C GLU A 11 -24.23 27.56 37.60
N GLU A 12 -24.23 26.67 36.58
CA GLU A 12 -24.46 26.99 35.15
C GLU A 12 -23.26 27.25 34.21
N ARG A 13 -22.10 26.60 34.41
CA ARG A 13 -21.12 26.45 33.29
C ARG A 13 -20.83 25.03 32.86
N ARG A 14 -21.15 24.05 33.70
CA ARG A 14 -20.90 22.63 33.43
C ARG A 14 -21.81 22.08 32.31
N GLY A 15 -23.07 22.53 32.24
CA GLY A 15 -24.00 22.12 31.18
C GLY A 15 -23.62 22.63 29.80
N THR A 16 -23.23 23.91 29.71
CA THR A 16 -22.79 24.54 28.46
C THR A 16 -21.53 23.88 27.88
N ALA A 17 -20.53 23.61 28.73
CA ALA A 17 -19.31 22.92 28.30
C ALA A 17 -19.59 21.51 27.73
N THR A 18 -20.56 20.79 28.30
CA THR A 18 -20.97 19.48 27.77
C THR A 18 -21.60 19.59 26.39
N VAL A 19 -22.41 20.63 26.13
CA VAL A 19 -23.05 20.85 24.82
C VAL A 19 -22.04 21.27 23.77
N GLU A 20 -21.11 22.17 24.11
CA GLU A 20 -20.02 22.57 23.22
C GLU A 20 -19.15 21.37 22.83
N PHE A 21 -18.80 20.51 23.80
CA PHE A 21 -18.09 19.28 23.53
C PHE A 21 -18.90 18.31 22.67
N ALA A 22 -20.20 18.16 22.91
CA ALA A 22 -21.06 17.27 22.13
C ALA A 22 -21.13 17.66 20.64
N VAL A 23 -20.98 18.94 20.31
CA VAL A 23 -20.95 19.43 18.92
C VAL A 23 -19.55 19.29 18.29
N MET A 24 -18.49 19.55 19.06
CA MET A 24 -17.11 19.50 18.55
C MET A 24 -16.55 18.08 18.45
N ALA A 25 -16.94 17.20 19.38
CA ALA A 25 -16.41 15.84 19.46
C ALA A 25 -16.64 15.03 18.15
N PRO A 26 -17.83 15.05 17.51
CA PRO A 26 -18.03 14.37 16.23
C PRO A 26 -17.07 14.83 15.14
N LEU A 27 -16.83 16.15 15.02
CA LEU A 27 -15.89 16.71 14.04
C LEU A 27 -14.45 16.29 14.35
N MET A 28 -14.08 16.31 15.64
CA MET A 28 -12.76 15.85 16.08
C MET A 28 -12.55 14.37 15.77
N PHE A 29 -13.53 13.51 16.06
CA PHE A 29 -13.45 12.08 15.75
C PHE A 29 -13.40 11.81 14.25
N LEU A 30 -14.17 12.55 13.44
CA LEU A 30 -14.08 12.47 11.98
C LEU A 30 -12.67 12.80 11.47
N MET A 31 -12.06 13.87 11.99
CA MET A 31 -10.68 14.22 11.64
C MET A 31 -9.68 13.16 12.09
N LEU A 32 -9.82 12.62 13.30
CA LEU A 32 -8.94 11.57 13.81
C LEU A 32 -9.04 10.29 12.98
N ILE A 33 -10.26 9.84 12.68
CA ILE A 33 -10.50 8.66 11.83
C ILE A 33 -9.93 8.90 10.43
N GLY A 34 -10.14 10.09 9.86
CA GLY A 34 -9.59 10.47 8.56
C GLY A 34 -8.05 10.42 8.54
N LEU A 35 -7.40 10.97 9.58
CA LEU A 35 -5.94 10.94 9.71
C LEU A 35 -5.41 9.51 9.87
N LEU A 36 -6.08 8.68 10.68
CA LEU A 36 -5.69 7.28 10.88
C LEU A 36 -5.82 6.46 9.60
N GLN A 37 -6.92 6.62 8.86
CA GLN A 37 -7.12 5.95 7.58
C GLN A 37 -6.12 6.43 6.53
N GLY A 38 -5.91 7.76 6.43
CA GLY A 38 -4.92 8.33 5.53
C GLY A 38 -3.52 7.81 5.84
N SER A 39 -3.13 7.75 7.11
CA SER A 39 -1.81 7.25 7.52
C SER A 39 -1.58 5.82 7.06
N ARG A 40 -2.56 4.92 7.25
CA ARG A 40 -2.47 3.53 6.78
C ARG A 40 -2.37 3.45 5.26
N LEU A 41 -3.18 4.23 4.55
CA LEU A 41 -3.15 4.27 3.09
C LEU A 41 -1.76 4.67 2.55
N PHE A 42 -1.16 5.72 3.13
CA PHE A 42 0.18 6.17 2.75
C PHE A 42 1.25 5.14 3.06
N ASP A 43 1.17 4.49 4.23
CA ASP A 43 2.10 3.44 4.63
C ASP A 43 2.02 2.24 3.67
N SER A 44 0.81 1.75 3.38
CA SER A 44 0.59 0.67 2.42
C SER A 44 1.12 1.01 1.03
N HIS A 45 0.90 2.23 0.54
CA HIS A 45 1.43 2.67 -0.75
C HIS A 45 2.97 2.76 -0.74
N ALA A 46 3.57 3.20 0.37
CA ALA A 46 5.02 3.25 0.51
C ALA A 46 5.64 1.84 0.46
N ILE A 47 5.03 0.87 1.15
CA ILE A 47 5.44 -0.54 1.13
C ILE A 47 5.32 -1.12 -0.28
N MET A 48 4.20 -0.89 -0.97
CA MET A 48 4.03 -1.33 -2.36
C MET A 48 5.08 -0.72 -3.30
N ALA A 49 5.38 0.58 -3.15
CA ALA A 49 6.39 1.24 -3.95
C ALA A 49 7.80 0.70 -3.66
N GLN A 50 8.09 0.33 -2.42
CA GLN A 50 9.35 -0.32 -2.05
C GLN A 50 9.43 -1.73 -2.65
N ALA A 51 8.42 -2.56 -2.45
CA ALA A 51 8.37 -3.92 -3.00
C ALA A 51 8.48 -3.92 -4.53
N ALA A 52 7.84 -2.97 -5.21
CA ALA A 52 7.97 -2.81 -6.66
C ALA A 52 9.41 -2.46 -7.08
N ARG A 53 10.09 -1.56 -6.35
CA ARG A 53 11.49 -1.22 -6.66
C ARG A 53 12.42 -2.39 -6.40
N ASP A 54 12.21 -3.14 -5.32
CA ASP A 54 13.03 -4.29 -4.97
C ASP A 54 12.84 -5.43 -5.99
N GLY A 55 11.60 -5.72 -6.39
CA GLY A 55 11.31 -6.70 -7.44
C GLY A 55 11.86 -6.29 -8.81
N ALA A 56 11.72 -5.01 -9.19
CA ALA A 56 12.26 -4.52 -10.45
C ALA A 56 13.80 -4.53 -10.47
N ARG A 57 14.45 -4.24 -9.32
CA ARG A 57 15.90 -4.39 -9.17
C ARG A 57 16.34 -5.83 -9.37
N LEU A 58 15.65 -6.80 -8.78
CA LEU A 58 15.92 -8.23 -8.98
C LEU A 58 15.78 -8.62 -10.46
N GLY A 59 14.79 -8.06 -11.16
CA GLY A 59 14.64 -8.21 -12.61
C GLY A 59 15.75 -7.56 -13.46
N ALA A 60 16.61 -6.73 -12.89
CA ALA A 60 17.75 -6.12 -13.57
C ALA A 60 19.11 -6.67 -13.06
N MET A 61 19.11 -7.76 -12.30
CA MET A 61 20.33 -8.43 -11.82
C MET A 61 20.65 -9.67 -12.66
N ASP A 62 21.78 -10.32 -12.36
CA ASP A 62 22.07 -11.64 -12.90
C ASP A 62 21.12 -12.69 -12.31
N ARG A 63 20.53 -13.52 -13.19
CA ARG A 63 19.46 -14.47 -12.88
C ARG A 63 19.80 -15.90 -13.32
N SER A 64 21.04 -16.11 -13.74
CA SER A 64 21.52 -17.41 -14.23
C SER A 64 21.32 -18.54 -13.22
N GLU A 65 21.39 -18.22 -11.92
CA GLU A 65 21.18 -19.20 -10.84
C GLU A 65 19.72 -19.70 -10.79
N TRP A 66 18.73 -18.84 -10.98
CA TRP A 66 17.31 -19.24 -10.94
C TRP A 66 16.95 -20.10 -12.15
N LEU A 67 17.43 -19.69 -13.33
CA LEU A 67 17.30 -20.44 -14.57
C LEU A 67 17.94 -21.83 -14.45
N ALA A 68 19.12 -21.93 -13.82
CA ALA A 68 19.78 -23.21 -13.56
C ALA A 68 18.98 -24.13 -12.62
N GLN A 69 18.18 -23.56 -11.73
CA GLN A 69 17.25 -24.28 -10.84
C GLN A 69 15.88 -24.54 -11.50
N GLY A 70 15.67 -24.10 -12.74
CA GLY A 70 14.41 -24.27 -13.47
C GLY A 70 13.29 -23.33 -13.02
N ILE A 71 13.64 -22.24 -12.32
CA ILE A 71 12.69 -21.22 -11.84
C ILE A 71 12.74 -20.05 -12.81
N SER A 72 11.59 -19.61 -13.33
CA SER A 72 11.53 -18.41 -14.17
C SER A 72 11.80 -17.16 -13.34
N SER A 73 12.44 -16.17 -13.96
CA SER A 73 12.69 -14.87 -13.32
C SER A 73 11.40 -14.18 -12.90
N ASN A 74 10.34 -14.30 -13.70
CA ASN A 74 9.02 -13.74 -13.40
C ASN A 74 8.41 -14.38 -12.14
N ASP A 75 8.46 -15.71 -12.01
CA ASP A 75 7.93 -16.42 -10.84
C ASP A 75 8.71 -16.06 -9.59
N LYS A 76 10.04 -15.99 -9.69
CA LYS A 76 10.90 -15.66 -8.55
C LYS A 76 10.65 -14.23 -8.04
N ILE A 77 10.53 -13.26 -8.95
CA ILE A 77 10.21 -11.86 -8.58
C ILE A 77 8.82 -11.78 -7.97
N THR A 78 7.83 -12.45 -8.56
CA THR A 78 6.46 -12.48 -8.04
C THR A 78 6.43 -13.05 -6.62
N GLN A 79 7.16 -14.14 -6.37
CA GLN A 79 7.28 -14.74 -5.05
C GLN A 79 7.97 -13.81 -4.05
N ASP A 80 9.04 -13.13 -4.45
CA ASP A 80 9.79 -12.22 -3.58
C ASP A 80 8.99 -10.96 -3.21
N VAL A 81 8.28 -10.39 -4.18
CA VAL A 81 7.34 -9.28 -3.98
C VAL A 81 6.24 -9.70 -3.01
N ARG A 82 5.58 -10.85 -3.25
CA ARG A 82 4.55 -11.38 -2.33
C ARG A 82 5.10 -11.65 -0.94
N GLY A 83 6.30 -12.21 -0.82
CA GLY A 83 6.97 -12.44 0.47
C GLY A 83 7.26 -11.14 1.23
N THR A 84 7.73 -10.12 0.52
CA THR A 84 7.97 -8.78 1.09
C THR A 84 6.67 -8.14 1.55
N MET A 85 5.61 -8.21 0.74
CA MET A 85 4.28 -7.69 1.11
C MET A 85 3.70 -8.44 2.31
N ALA A 86 3.81 -9.77 2.34
CA ALA A 86 3.36 -10.61 3.44
C ALA A 86 4.06 -10.26 4.76
N ALA A 87 5.37 -10.00 4.72
CA ALA A 87 6.15 -9.57 5.87
C ALA A 87 5.68 -8.22 6.45
N ASN A 88 5.00 -7.40 5.63
CA ASN A 88 4.42 -6.11 6.03
C ASN A 88 2.91 -6.20 6.34
N GLY A 89 2.36 -7.41 6.46
CA GLY A 89 0.98 -7.64 6.91
C GLY A 89 -0.08 -7.67 5.82
N PHE A 90 0.31 -7.74 4.55
CA PHE A 90 -0.61 -7.98 3.44
C PHE A 90 -0.90 -9.48 3.29
N ASP A 91 -2.10 -9.85 2.85
CA ASP A 91 -2.39 -11.22 2.44
C ASP A 91 -1.72 -11.49 1.07
N PRO A 92 -0.85 -12.52 0.93
CA PRO A 92 -0.26 -12.86 -0.35
C PRO A 92 -1.25 -13.14 -1.48
N GLU A 93 -2.46 -13.61 -1.14
CA GLU A 93 -3.52 -13.93 -2.12
C GLU A 93 -4.15 -12.66 -2.71
N ASP A 94 -4.15 -11.57 -1.95
CA ASP A 94 -4.67 -10.25 -2.36
C ASP A 94 -3.64 -9.42 -3.14
N VAL A 95 -2.40 -9.91 -3.29
CA VAL A 95 -1.33 -9.21 -4.01
C VAL A 95 -1.22 -9.73 -5.44
N ASP A 96 -1.74 -8.93 -6.36
CA ASP A 96 -1.58 -9.12 -7.80
C ASP A 96 -0.27 -8.47 -8.25
N VAL A 97 0.57 -9.23 -8.94
CA VAL A 97 1.85 -8.76 -9.48
C VAL A 97 1.85 -8.99 -10.99
N PHE A 98 2.11 -7.93 -11.75
CA PHE A 98 2.20 -7.95 -13.20
C PHE A 98 3.58 -7.49 -13.63
N ILE A 99 4.22 -8.28 -14.50
CA ILE A 99 5.46 -7.92 -15.18
C ILE A 99 5.09 -7.81 -16.66
N GLU A 100 4.98 -6.59 -17.16
CA GLU A 100 4.38 -6.28 -18.47
C GLU A 100 5.20 -5.27 -19.26
N PHE A 101 4.87 -5.09 -20.54
CA PHE A 101 5.46 -4.03 -21.35
C PHE A 101 4.89 -2.66 -20.92
N PRO A 102 5.70 -1.61 -20.71
CA PRO A 102 5.21 -0.31 -20.24
C PRO A 102 4.17 0.35 -21.15
N ASP A 103 4.30 0.12 -22.46
CA ASP A 103 3.43 0.71 -23.48
C ASP A 103 2.31 -0.25 -23.94
N ASP A 104 2.25 -1.48 -23.39
CA ASP A 104 1.28 -2.53 -23.74
C ASP A 104 0.82 -3.31 -22.49
N PRO A 105 -0.03 -2.68 -21.65
CA PRO A 105 -0.48 -3.27 -20.39
C PRO A 105 -1.35 -4.51 -20.60
N GLY A 106 -1.16 -5.52 -19.74
CA GLY A 106 -1.80 -6.83 -19.84
C GLY A 106 -1.02 -7.83 -20.69
N ASN A 107 0.00 -7.39 -21.42
CA ASN A 107 0.91 -8.27 -22.14
C ASN A 107 2.12 -8.61 -21.26
N THR A 108 2.23 -9.87 -20.85
CA THR A 108 3.30 -10.34 -19.97
C THR A 108 4.66 -10.16 -20.65
N PHE A 109 5.58 -9.52 -19.95
CA PHE A 109 6.97 -9.39 -20.35
C PHE A 109 7.75 -10.58 -19.80
N ASP A 110 8.23 -11.45 -20.68
CA ASP A 110 9.13 -12.55 -20.29
C ASP A 110 10.55 -12.01 -20.09
N LEU A 111 11.01 -12.04 -18.84
CA LEU A 111 12.33 -11.57 -18.45
C LEU A 111 13.47 -12.46 -18.94
N ASP A 112 13.18 -13.71 -19.26
CA ASP A 112 14.16 -14.72 -19.65
C ASP A 112 14.30 -14.85 -21.17
N ASP A 113 13.36 -14.30 -21.94
CA ASP A 113 13.44 -14.23 -23.40
C ASP A 113 14.60 -13.31 -23.84
N PRO A 114 15.61 -13.82 -24.58
CA PRO A 114 16.70 -13.01 -25.11
C PRO A 114 16.25 -11.85 -26.03
N SER A 115 15.07 -11.94 -26.65
CA SER A 115 14.52 -10.86 -27.47
C SER A 115 14.19 -9.60 -26.66
N ASN A 116 13.97 -9.77 -25.36
CA ASN A 116 13.61 -8.73 -24.40
C ASN A 116 14.84 -8.17 -23.66
N ASP A 117 16.06 -8.57 -24.02
CA ASP A 117 17.27 -8.04 -23.43
C ASP A 117 17.37 -6.53 -23.69
N LEU A 118 17.67 -5.76 -22.64
CA LEU A 118 17.71 -4.29 -22.62
C LEU A 118 16.39 -3.59 -22.92
N ALA A 119 15.28 -4.30 -23.14
CA ALA A 119 13.96 -3.72 -23.24
C ALA A 119 13.47 -3.20 -21.88
N LEU A 120 12.48 -2.30 -21.90
CA LEU A 120 11.85 -1.81 -20.68
C LEU A 120 10.71 -2.75 -20.29
N PHE A 121 10.62 -3.06 -19.00
CA PHE A 121 9.50 -3.75 -18.40
C PHE A 121 8.91 -2.89 -17.28
N GLU A 122 7.60 -2.98 -17.10
CA GLU A 122 6.88 -2.41 -15.98
C GLU A 122 6.55 -3.51 -14.96
N LEU A 123 6.92 -3.28 -13.71
CA LEU A 123 6.40 -4.05 -12.59
C LEU A 123 5.25 -3.28 -11.96
N ARG A 124 4.05 -3.83 -12.06
CA ARG A 124 2.82 -3.30 -11.46
C ARG A 124 2.37 -4.22 -10.34
N ILE A 125 2.12 -3.64 -9.17
CA ILE A 125 1.54 -4.31 -8.01
C ILE A 125 0.16 -3.73 -7.78
N GLU A 126 -0.84 -4.59 -7.62
CA GLU A 126 -2.19 -4.20 -7.23
C GLU A 126 -2.61 -4.93 -5.95
N VAL A 127 -3.25 -4.19 -5.05
CA VAL A 127 -3.78 -4.71 -3.80
C VAL A 127 -5.17 -4.11 -3.58
N PRO A 128 -6.19 -4.88 -3.16
CA PRO A 128 -7.49 -4.33 -2.81
C PRO A 128 -7.35 -3.31 -1.68
N LEU A 129 -8.00 -2.16 -1.82
CA LEU A 129 -8.13 -1.22 -0.73
C LEU A 129 -9.15 -1.78 0.26
N THR A 130 -8.71 -2.23 1.43
CA THR A 130 -9.64 -2.67 2.49
C THR A 130 -10.23 -1.47 3.22
N PRO A 131 -11.53 -1.15 3.06
CA PRO A 131 -12.18 -0.12 3.87
C PRO A 131 -12.44 -0.61 5.29
N LEU A 132 -12.45 0.32 6.27
CA LEU A 132 -12.87 0.03 7.65
C LEU A 132 -14.35 -0.36 7.75
N VAL A 133 -15.16 0.03 6.75
CA VAL A 133 -16.56 -0.37 6.63
C VAL A 133 -16.59 -1.49 5.59
N PRO A 134 -16.95 -2.73 5.98
CA PRO A 134 -17.10 -3.82 5.02
C PRO A 134 -18.08 -3.39 3.93
N SER A 135 -17.58 -3.24 2.71
CA SER A 135 -18.40 -2.99 1.53
C SER A 135 -18.69 -4.34 0.89
N ASP A 136 -19.97 -4.68 0.69
CA ASP A 136 -20.44 -5.85 -0.04
C ASP A 136 -20.24 -5.67 -1.56
N THR A 137 -19.01 -5.32 -1.94
CA THR A 137 -18.63 -5.11 -3.33
C THR A 137 -17.95 -6.38 -3.81
N SER A 138 -18.53 -7.02 -4.83
CA SER A 138 -17.92 -8.12 -5.56
C SER A 138 -16.48 -7.79 -5.96
N ASP A 139 -15.57 -8.77 -5.89
CA ASP A 139 -14.13 -8.62 -6.15
C ASP A 139 -13.79 -7.81 -7.41
N ASP A 140 -14.59 -7.93 -8.48
CA ASP A 140 -14.41 -7.21 -9.74
C ASP A 140 -14.53 -5.67 -9.64
N ASN A 141 -15.23 -5.15 -8.63
CA ASN A 141 -15.51 -3.71 -8.50
C ASN A 141 -14.89 -3.10 -7.23
N GLN A 142 -13.98 -3.84 -6.58
CA GLN A 142 -13.21 -3.33 -5.45
C GLN A 142 -12.19 -2.30 -5.93
N LEU A 143 -12.07 -1.19 -5.19
CA LEU A 143 -11.06 -0.19 -5.46
C LEU A 143 -9.68 -0.79 -5.16
N LYS A 144 -8.80 -0.84 -6.14
CA LYS A 144 -7.43 -1.34 -5.98
C LYS A 144 -6.44 -0.19 -5.82
N MET A 145 -5.51 -0.34 -4.90
CA MET A 145 -4.28 0.44 -4.85
C MET A 145 -3.33 -0.11 -5.90
N VAL A 146 -2.66 0.78 -6.64
CA VAL A 146 -1.74 0.41 -7.72
C VAL A 146 -0.40 1.10 -7.51
N SER A 147 0.68 0.34 -7.62
CA SER A 147 2.06 0.84 -7.65
C SER A 147 2.73 0.33 -8.93
N LYS A 148 3.38 1.23 -9.67
CA LYS A 148 4.05 0.92 -10.94
C LYS A 148 5.49 1.41 -10.92
N VAL A 149 6.40 0.60 -11.43
CA VAL A 149 7.82 0.92 -11.56
C VAL A 149 8.34 0.37 -12.88
N VAL A 150 8.99 1.21 -13.68
CA VAL A 150 9.56 0.82 -14.99
C VAL A 150 11.07 0.69 -14.89
N PHE A 151 11.60 -0.46 -15.30
CA PHE A 151 13.03 -0.76 -15.30
C PHE A 151 13.48 -1.27 -16.67
N ARG A 152 14.79 -1.21 -16.89
CA ARG A 152 15.42 -1.83 -18.06
C ARG A 152 15.84 -3.25 -17.69
N ASN A 153 15.53 -4.21 -18.54
CA ASN A 153 15.98 -5.60 -18.45
C ASN A 153 17.48 -5.70 -18.80
N ALA A 154 18.34 -5.15 -17.96
CA ALA A 154 19.79 -5.26 -18.10
C ALA A 154 20.29 -6.40 -17.23
N LYS A 155 20.97 -7.39 -17.82
CA LYS A 155 21.63 -8.47 -17.07
C LYS A 155 22.97 -7.95 -16.57
N SER A 156 22.99 -7.34 -15.38
CA SER A 156 24.22 -6.88 -14.76
C SER A 156 24.89 -8.02 -13.99
N THR A 157 25.96 -8.60 -14.53
CA THR A 157 26.80 -9.55 -13.80
C THR A 157 27.58 -8.83 -12.69
N ILE A 158 27.40 -9.26 -11.44
CA ILE A 158 28.24 -8.80 -10.33
C ILE A 158 29.57 -9.53 -10.45
N VAL A 159 30.61 -8.80 -10.84
CA VAL A 159 31.99 -9.30 -10.73
C VAL A 159 32.41 -9.06 -9.28
N GLN A 160 32.34 -10.11 -8.46
CA GLN A 160 32.83 -10.11 -7.07
C GLN A 160 34.28 -10.60 -7.02
#